data_AF-X0KZP2-F1
#
_entry.id   AF-X0KZP2-F1
#
_cell.length_a   1.000
_cell.length_b   1.000
_cell.length_c   1.000
_cell.angle_alpha   90.00
_cell.angle_beta   90.00
_cell.angle_gamma   90.00
#
_symmetry.space_group_name_H-M   'P 1'
#
loop_
_entity.id
_entity.type
_entity.pdbx_description
1 polymer ?
#
loop_
_entity_poly.entity_id
_entity_poly.type
_entity_poly.pdbx_seq_one_letter_code
_entity_poly.pdbx_strand_id
1 'polypeptide(L)'
;MSETELEDHKRSLIVRRLEKLGKLEEESKQHWDEIESEEYDFEFRQLDAARIRQLTKAEIVDFFNQHLNPTSSQRARLSIYLQAQCKAEGVDKRQEEAQKNADEEPHAGDAVEAAEEITNVRFWKAGLTVSSGVRPVKHVSDFERWYVPLKACREAEGEKVGPFYAQAISLGNEQ
;
A
#
# COMPACT_ATOMS: atom_id res chain seq x y z
N MET A 1 -19.90 10.34 -13.91
CA MET A 1 -18.86 9.99 -14.88
C MET A 1 -19.47 9.37 -16.13
N SER A 2 -19.08 9.88 -17.29
CA SER A 2 -19.27 9.22 -18.58
C SER A 2 -18.28 8.06 -18.75
N GLU A 3 -18.48 7.20 -19.76
CA GLU A 3 -17.56 6.09 -20.03
C GLU A 3 -16.18 6.59 -20.49
N THR A 4 -16.15 7.66 -21.30
CA THR A 4 -14.90 8.26 -21.78
C THR A 4 -14.04 8.78 -20.64
N GLU A 5 -14.64 9.47 -19.66
CA GLU A 5 -13.94 9.95 -18.47
C GLU A 5 -13.35 8.80 -17.65
N LEU A 6 -14.08 7.68 -17.53
CA LEU A 6 -13.60 6.50 -16.82
C LEU A 6 -12.38 5.89 -17.52
N GLU A 7 -12.42 5.73 -18.84
CA GLU A 7 -11.30 5.21 -19.63
C GLU A 7 -10.08 6.12 -19.57
N ASP A 8 -10.28 7.44 -19.55
CA ASP A 8 -9.19 8.40 -19.35
C ASP A 8 -8.55 8.28 -17.96
N HIS A 9 -9.36 8.11 -16.90
CA HIS A 9 -8.86 7.83 -15.56
C HIS A 9 -8.10 6.50 -15.47
N LYS A 10 -8.63 5.43 -16.08
CA LYS A 10 -7.95 4.12 -16.16
C LYS A 10 -6.60 4.25 -16.86
N ARG A 11 -6.55 4.92 -18.00
CA ARG A 11 -5.32 5.16 -18.77
C ARG A 11 -4.28 5.92 -17.96
N SER A 12 -4.69 7.01 -17.29
CA SER A 12 -3.80 7.80 -16.42
C SER A 12 -3.20 6.95 -15.30
N LEU A 13 -4.03 6.12 -14.64
CA LEU A 13 -3.60 5.26 -13.55
C LEU A 13 -2.65 4.15 -14.03
N ILE A 14 -2.92 3.54 -15.20
CA ILE A 14 -2.04 2.54 -15.83
C ILE A 14 -0.68 3.14 -16.18
N VAL A 15 -0.64 4.35 -16.77
CA VAL A 15 0.62 5.03 -17.10
C VAL A 15 1.44 5.27 -15.84
N ARG A 16 0.80 5.77 -14.77
CA ARG A 16 1.48 5.95 -13.47
C ARG A 16 1.99 4.63 -12.89
N ARG A 17 1.23 3.54 -13.07
CA ARG A 17 1.59 2.23 -12.52
C ARG A 17 2.76 1.57 -13.27
N LEU A 18 2.83 1.78 -14.58
CA LEU A 18 3.85 1.24 -15.48
C LEU A 18 4.98 2.24 -15.76
N GLU A 19 5.10 3.29 -14.94
CA GLU A 19 6.17 4.26 -15.08
C GLU A 19 7.54 3.58 -14.95
N LYS A 20 8.41 3.84 -15.92
CA LYS A 20 9.76 3.29 -15.92
C LYS A 20 10.59 4.07 -14.89
N LEU A 21 11.13 3.34 -13.92
CA LEU A 21 12.03 3.92 -12.92
C LEU A 21 13.35 4.31 -13.58
N GLY A 22 13.75 5.57 -13.35
CA GLY A 22 14.94 6.15 -13.96
C GLY A 22 16.21 5.92 -13.14
N LYS A 23 16.05 5.61 -11.85
CA LYS A 23 17.17 5.46 -10.90
C LYS A 23 17.16 4.08 -10.28
N LEU A 24 18.36 3.55 -10.04
CA LEU A 24 18.57 2.27 -9.37
C LEU A 24 18.04 2.25 -7.93
N GLU A 25 18.07 3.37 -7.22
CA GLU A 25 17.52 3.47 -5.87
C GLU A 25 16.00 3.25 -5.85
N GLU A 26 15.30 3.77 -6.87
CA GLU A 26 13.86 3.57 -7.04
C GLU A 26 13.58 2.09 -7.41
N GLU A 27 14.39 1.53 -8.32
CA GLU A 27 14.65 0.09 -8.56
C GLU A 27 14.58 -0.76 -7.29
N SER A 28 15.59 -0.51 -6.47
CA SER A 28 15.91 -1.27 -5.27
C SER A 28 14.81 -1.14 -4.23
N LYS A 29 14.29 0.07 -4.02
CA LYS A 29 13.21 0.32 -3.06
C LYS A 29 11.96 -0.47 -3.43
N GLN A 30 11.56 -0.45 -4.71
CA GLN A 30 10.39 -1.21 -5.13
C GLN A 30 10.54 -2.71 -4.86
N HIS A 31 11.67 -3.30 -5.19
CA HIS A 31 11.89 -4.73 -4.91
C HIS A 31 11.98 -5.01 -3.41
N TRP A 32 12.54 -4.08 -2.64
CA TRP A 32 12.63 -4.21 -1.19
C TRP A 32 11.25 -4.16 -0.52
N ASP A 33 10.34 -3.30 -1.00
CA ASP A 33 8.96 -3.22 -0.48
C ASP A 33 8.25 -4.60 -0.60
N GLU A 34 8.46 -5.34 -1.69
CA GLU A 34 7.90 -6.70 -1.91
C GLU A 34 8.54 -7.77 -0.99
N ILE A 35 9.78 -7.55 -0.57
CA ILE A 35 10.50 -8.45 0.35
C ILE A 35 10.07 -8.16 1.79
N GLU A 36 9.99 -6.88 2.17
CA GLU A 36 9.59 -6.44 3.51
C GLU A 36 8.12 -6.76 3.79
N SER A 37 7.26 -6.70 2.78
CA SER A 37 5.86 -7.11 2.91
C SER A 37 5.68 -8.63 2.96
N GLU A 38 6.69 -9.41 2.57
CA GLU A 38 6.63 -10.87 2.36
C GLU A 38 5.61 -11.31 1.28
N GLU A 39 5.21 -10.41 0.38
CA GLU A 39 4.28 -10.73 -0.73
C GLU A 39 5.02 -11.39 -1.91
N TYR A 40 6.27 -11.00 -2.16
CA TYR A 40 7.12 -11.47 -3.27
C TYR A 40 6.46 -11.36 -4.65
N ASP A 41 5.57 -10.38 -4.87
CA ASP A 41 4.92 -10.14 -6.16
C ASP A 41 5.68 -9.09 -6.98
N PHE A 42 6.85 -9.48 -7.47
CA PHE A 42 7.68 -8.59 -8.31
C PHE A 42 7.03 -8.17 -9.64
N GLU A 43 5.93 -8.82 -10.03
CA GLU A 43 5.15 -8.51 -11.24
C GLU A 43 3.83 -7.77 -10.93
N PHE A 44 3.64 -7.39 -9.66
CA PHE A 44 2.40 -6.80 -9.15
C PHE A 44 1.95 -5.61 -10.00
N ARG A 45 2.87 -4.72 -10.40
CA ARG A 45 2.53 -3.52 -11.18
C ARG A 45 2.01 -3.85 -12.58
N GLN A 46 2.56 -4.88 -13.23
CA GLN A 46 2.12 -5.36 -14.53
C GLN A 46 0.75 -6.04 -14.44
N LEU A 47 0.56 -6.89 -13.43
CA LEU A 47 -0.70 -7.59 -13.17
C LEU A 47 -1.81 -6.61 -12.78
N ASP A 48 -1.50 -5.64 -11.91
CA ASP A 48 -2.43 -4.60 -11.48
C ASP A 48 -2.85 -3.73 -12.67
N ALA A 49 -1.90 -3.28 -13.50
CA ALA A 49 -2.23 -2.56 -14.74
C ALA A 49 -3.11 -3.39 -15.70
N ALA A 50 -2.92 -4.71 -15.78
CA ALA A 50 -3.79 -5.59 -16.57
C ALA A 50 -5.19 -5.68 -15.97
N ARG A 51 -5.32 -5.77 -14.64
CA ARG A 51 -6.61 -5.80 -13.93
C ARG A 51 -7.36 -4.48 -14.06
N ILE A 52 -6.66 -3.35 -13.93
CA ILE A 52 -7.25 -2.01 -14.07
C ILE A 52 -7.89 -1.82 -15.44
N ARG A 53 -7.29 -2.37 -16.52
CA ARG A 53 -7.89 -2.30 -17.88
C ARG A 53 -9.27 -2.96 -17.96
N GLN A 54 -9.50 -4.00 -17.18
CA GLN A 54 -10.73 -4.81 -17.20
C GLN A 54 -11.83 -4.24 -16.31
N LEU A 55 -11.52 -3.30 -15.40
CA LEU A 55 -12.49 -2.71 -14.49
C LEU A 55 -13.63 -2.00 -15.23
N THR A 56 -14.85 -2.29 -14.79
CA THR A 56 -16.08 -1.68 -15.30
C THR A 56 -16.60 -0.61 -14.34
N LYS A 57 -17.40 0.31 -14.87
CA LYS A 57 -18.04 1.36 -14.05
C LYS A 57 -18.94 0.78 -12.95
N ALA A 58 -19.66 -0.30 -13.25
CA ALA A 58 -20.56 -0.95 -12.31
C ALA A 58 -19.79 -1.46 -11.08
N GLU A 59 -18.68 -2.18 -11.29
CA GLU A 59 -17.84 -2.69 -10.21
C GLU A 59 -17.29 -1.58 -9.30
N ILE A 60 -16.91 -0.43 -9.88
CA ILE A 60 -16.42 0.73 -9.12
C ILE A 60 -17.54 1.34 -8.27
N VAL A 61 -18.74 1.46 -8.83
CA VAL A 61 -19.91 1.97 -8.10
C VAL A 61 -20.32 1.01 -6.99
N ASP A 62 -20.30 -0.29 -7.25
CA ASP A 62 -20.62 -1.32 -6.26
C ASP A 62 -19.60 -1.31 -5.12
N PHE A 63 -18.30 -1.22 -5.43
CA PHE A 63 -17.24 -1.07 -4.43
C PHE A 63 -17.45 0.16 -3.55
N PHE A 64 -17.77 1.31 -4.16
CA PHE A 64 -18.06 2.55 -3.42
C PHE A 64 -19.27 2.38 -2.51
N ASN A 65 -20.37 1.83 -3.03
CA ASN A 65 -21.59 1.61 -2.28
C ASN A 65 -21.39 0.62 -1.12
N GLN A 66 -20.54 -0.38 -1.29
CA GLN A 66 -20.27 -1.38 -0.27
C GLN A 66 -19.33 -0.85 0.82
N HIS A 67 -18.24 -0.17 0.47
CA HIS A 67 -17.18 0.13 1.43
C HIS A 67 -17.07 1.59 1.87
N LEU A 68 -17.61 2.54 1.09
CA LEU A 68 -17.39 3.97 1.32
C LEU A 68 -18.67 4.76 1.60
N ASN A 69 -19.81 4.30 1.07
CA ASN A 69 -21.11 4.95 1.26
C ASN A 69 -21.50 5.00 2.75
N PRO A 70 -21.84 6.18 3.32
CA PRO A 70 -22.22 6.33 4.72
C PRO A 70 -23.35 5.40 5.18
N THR A 71 -24.24 5.04 4.27
CA THR A 71 -25.41 4.18 4.55
C THR A 71 -25.04 2.70 4.57
N SER A 72 -23.82 2.32 4.15
CA SER A 72 -23.40 0.93 4.11
C SER A 72 -23.03 0.39 5.48
N SER A 73 -23.53 -0.80 5.80
CA SER A 73 -23.18 -1.52 7.03
C SER A 73 -21.77 -2.14 7.00
N GLN A 74 -21.12 -2.24 5.83
CA GLN A 74 -19.77 -2.78 5.69
C GLN A 74 -18.67 -1.70 5.69
N ARG A 75 -19.07 -0.44 5.83
CA ARG A 75 -18.15 0.69 5.86
C ARG A 75 -17.36 0.68 7.17
N ALA A 76 -16.04 0.70 7.07
CA ALA A 76 -15.13 0.92 8.20
C ALA A 76 -14.52 2.33 8.09
N ARG A 77 -14.70 3.16 9.12
CA ARG A 77 -14.11 4.51 9.19
C ARG A 77 -13.38 4.72 10.52
N LEU A 78 -12.17 5.23 10.45
CA LEU A 78 -11.41 5.75 11.60
C LEU A 78 -11.04 7.20 11.31
N SER A 79 -11.31 8.10 12.26
CA SER A 79 -10.99 9.53 12.15
C SER A 79 -10.10 9.93 13.31
N ILE A 80 -9.02 10.66 13.01
CA ILE A 80 -8.04 11.15 14.00
C ILE A 80 -8.11 12.66 14.02
N TYR A 81 -8.56 13.22 15.13
CA TYR A 81 -8.63 14.66 15.35
C TYR A 81 -7.41 15.12 16.15
N LEU A 82 -6.58 15.99 15.55
CA LEU A 82 -5.45 16.61 16.23
C LEU A 82 -5.81 18.02 16.68
N GLN A 83 -5.82 18.24 17.99
CA GLN A 83 -6.10 19.57 18.56
C GLN A 83 -4.80 20.37 18.70
N ALA A 84 -4.83 21.62 18.23
CA ALA A 84 -3.71 22.55 18.38
C ALA A 84 -3.56 23.01 19.84
N GLN A 85 -2.32 23.19 20.31
CA GLN A 85 -2.00 23.52 21.71
C GLN A 85 -2.27 24.99 22.07
N CYS A 86 -2.20 25.90 21.10
CA CYS A 86 -2.50 27.32 21.30
C CYS A 86 -3.83 27.65 20.61
N LYS A 87 -4.86 27.97 21.41
CA LYS A 87 -6.05 28.64 20.92
C LYS A 87 -5.66 30.06 20.52
N ALA A 88 -5.34 30.27 19.25
CA ALA A 88 -5.23 31.63 18.73
C ALA A 88 -6.64 32.26 18.80
N GLU A 89 -6.77 33.38 19.52
CA GLU A 89 -8.02 34.12 19.61
C GLU A 89 -8.52 34.46 18.20
N GLY A 90 -9.67 33.90 17.81
CA GLY A 90 -10.26 34.07 16.48
C GLY A 90 -10.36 32.81 15.61
N VAL A 91 -9.73 31.69 15.99
CA VAL A 91 -9.85 30.40 15.26
C VAL A 91 -11.16 29.67 15.57
N ASP A 92 -11.71 29.86 16.78
CA ASP A 92 -12.96 29.21 17.22
C ASP A 92 -14.13 29.52 16.28
N LYS A 93 -14.27 30.78 15.85
CA LYS A 93 -15.34 31.19 14.92
C LYS A 93 -15.19 30.54 13.55
N ARG A 94 -13.96 30.37 13.06
CA ARG A 94 -13.71 29.75 11.75
C ARG A 94 -13.89 28.23 11.78
N GLN A 95 -13.58 27.59 12.91
CA GLN A 95 -13.87 26.18 13.13
C GLN A 95 -15.36 25.92 13.33
N GLU A 96 -16.07 26.74 14.12
CA GLU A 96 -17.52 26.65 14.27
C GLU A 96 -18.27 26.96 12.97
N GLU A 97 -17.81 27.94 12.17
CA GLU A 97 -18.35 28.23 10.85
C GLU A 97 -18.03 27.11 9.85
N ALA A 98 -16.82 26.54 9.85
CA ALA A 98 -16.50 25.39 8.99
C ALA A 98 -17.30 24.13 9.37
N GLN A 99 -17.55 23.93 10.67
CA GLN A 99 -18.42 22.86 11.16
C GLN A 99 -19.87 23.10 10.73
N LYS A 100 -20.42 24.31 10.91
CA LYS A 100 -21.76 24.68 10.44
C LYS A 100 -21.94 24.58 8.92
N ASN A 101 -20.96 25.00 8.13
CA ASN A 101 -21.00 24.86 6.66
C ASN A 101 -20.91 23.39 6.22
N ALA A 102 -20.23 22.53 6.99
CA ALA A 102 -20.23 21.09 6.74
C ALA A 102 -21.58 20.43 7.08
N ASP A 103 -22.38 21.04 7.95
CA ASP A 103 -23.72 20.58 8.34
C ASP A 103 -24.85 21.10 7.42
N GLU A 104 -24.59 22.09 6.54
CA GLU A 104 -25.59 22.70 5.64
C GLU A 104 -25.71 22.01 4.26
N GLU A 105 -24.69 21.29 3.80
CA GLU A 105 -24.81 20.42 2.62
C GLU A 105 -25.55 19.14 3.03
N PRO A 106 -26.55 18.64 2.26
CA PRO A 106 -27.31 17.45 2.60
C PRO A 106 -26.41 16.21 2.51
N HIS A 107 -25.66 15.96 3.57
CA HIS A 107 -24.84 14.79 3.73
C HIS A 107 -25.77 13.63 4.12
N ALA A 108 -25.65 12.50 3.44
CA ALA A 108 -26.35 11.29 3.84
C ALA A 108 -25.91 10.89 5.26
N GLY A 109 -26.75 11.26 6.24
CA GLY A 109 -26.97 10.70 7.59
C GLY A 109 -25.76 10.44 8.50
N ASP A 110 -25.85 10.95 9.73
CA ASP A 110 -25.49 10.28 11.00
C ASP A 110 -24.07 9.75 11.24
N ALA A 111 -23.12 9.88 10.31
CA ALA A 111 -21.82 9.24 10.50
C ALA A 111 -21.06 9.78 11.72
N VAL A 112 -21.24 11.06 12.07
CA VAL A 112 -20.58 11.68 13.23
C VAL A 112 -21.33 11.36 14.53
N GLU A 113 -22.66 11.27 14.50
CA GLU A 113 -23.47 10.94 15.70
C GLU A 113 -23.30 9.48 16.13
N ALA A 114 -23.07 8.57 15.19
CA ALA A 114 -22.78 7.16 15.47
C ALA A 114 -21.29 6.88 15.81
N ALA A 115 -20.44 7.90 15.88
CA ALA A 115 -19.01 7.69 16.10
C ALA A 115 -18.71 7.39 17.57
N GLU A 116 -18.06 6.25 17.83
CA GLU A 116 -17.57 5.89 19.16
C GLU A 116 -16.20 6.53 19.44
N GLU A 117 -16.11 7.36 20.48
CA GLU A 117 -14.85 7.99 20.87
C GLU A 117 -13.87 6.97 21.47
N ILE A 118 -12.67 6.89 20.90
CA ILE A 118 -11.61 6.01 21.40
C ILE A 118 -10.82 6.72 22.49
N THR A 119 -11.11 6.40 23.75
CA THR A 119 -10.38 6.94 24.91
C THR A 119 -9.05 6.23 25.16
N ASN A 120 -8.99 4.91 24.93
CA ASN A 120 -7.77 4.12 25.12
C ASN A 120 -7.53 3.20 23.93
N VAL A 121 -6.48 3.52 23.17
CA VAL A 121 -6.09 2.79 21.96
C VAL A 121 -5.77 1.32 22.22
N ARG A 122 -5.22 0.96 23.40
CA ARG A 122 -4.87 -0.43 23.71
C ARG A 122 -6.10 -1.30 23.88
N PHE A 123 -7.09 -0.83 24.63
CA PHE A 123 -8.35 -1.56 24.82
C PHE A 123 -9.13 -1.64 23.51
N TRP A 124 -9.19 -0.54 22.75
CA TRP A 124 -9.82 -0.54 21.43
C TRP A 124 -9.17 -1.58 20.50
N LYS A 125 -7.82 -1.59 20.38
CA LYS A 125 -7.12 -2.59 19.56
C LYS A 125 -7.37 -4.03 20.03
N ALA A 126 -7.44 -4.27 21.34
CA ALA A 126 -7.67 -5.60 21.91
C ALA A 126 -9.09 -6.14 21.62
N GLY A 127 -10.07 -5.26 21.38
CA GLY A 127 -11.43 -5.63 21.00
C GLY A 127 -11.63 -5.91 19.51
N LEU A 128 -10.62 -5.63 18.67
CA LEU A 128 -10.72 -5.82 17.22
C LEU A 128 -10.22 -7.20 16.80
N THR A 129 -10.84 -7.73 15.74
CA THR A 129 -10.34 -8.94 15.08
C THR A 129 -9.13 -8.57 14.22
N VAL A 130 -8.04 -9.31 14.39
CA VAL A 130 -6.83 -9.15 13.58
C VAL A 130 -7.07 -9.79 12.21
N SER A 131 -6.72 -9.08 11.13
CA SER A 131 -6.78 -9.62 9.78
C SER A 131 -5.81 -10.80 9.63
N SER A 132 -6.05 -11.66 8.65
CA SER A 132 -5.04 -12.67 8.29
C SER A 132 -3.72 -11.99 7.95
N GLY A 133 -2.61 -12.62 8.35
CA GLY A 133 -1.29 -12.19 7.90
C GLY A 133 -1.15 -12.25 6.38
N VAL A 134 -0.17 -11.52 5.87
CA VAL A 134 0.20 -11.55 4.45
C VAL A 134 0.56 -12.99 4.06
N ARG A 135 0.20 -13.37 2.83
CA ARG A 135 0.56 -14.67 2.26
C ARG A 135 1.40 -14.43 1.00
N PRO A 136 2.60 -15.02 0.93
CA PRO A 136 3.43 -14.98 -0.28
C PRO A 136 2.64 -15.37 -1.53
N VAL A 137 2.71 -14.54 -2.57
CA VAL A 137 2.11 -14.85 -3.89
C VAL A 137 2.91 -15.96 -4.58
N LYS A 138 4.24 -15.91 -4.43
CA LYS A 138 5.19 -16.92 -4.90
C LYS A 138 5.96 -17.48 -3.72
N HIS A 139 6.27 -18.77 -3.73
CA HIS A 139 7.06 -19.36 -2.63
C HIS A 139 8.53 -19.00 -2.80
N VAL A 140 9.27 -18.79 -1.71
CA VAL A 140 10.69 -18.40 -1.76
C VAL A 140 11.53 -19.37 -2.61
N SER A 141 11.23 -20.66 -2.54
CA SER A 141 11.89 -21.70 -3.35
C SER A 141 11.76 -21.52 -4.86
N ASP A 142 10.74 -20.80 -5.34
CA ASP A 142 10.60 -20.50 -6.78
C ASP A 142 11.75 -19.61 -7.28
N PHE A 143 12.35 -18.83 -6.39
CA PHE A 143 13.49 -17.95 -6.66
C PHE A 143 14.84 -18.65 -6.43
N GLU A 144 14.90 -19.67 -5.56
CA GLU A 144 16.12 -20.44 -5.29
C GLU A 144 16.61 -21.23 -6.51
N ARG A 145 15.71 -21.60 -7.42
CA ARG A 145 16.04 -22.33 -8.64
C ARG A 145 17.00 -21.58 -9.57
N TRP A 146 17.09 -20.25 -9.44
CA TRP A 146 18.06 -19.44 -10.18
C TRP A 146 19.50 -19.57 -9.63
N TYR A 147 19.69 -20.19 -8.46
CA TYR A 147 20.97 -20.23 -7.77
C TYR A 147 21.77 -21.53 -7.92
N VAL A 148 21.38 -22.44 -8.83
CA VAL A 148 22.09 -23.70 -9.04
C VAL A 148 22.44 -23.90 -10.53
N PRO A 149 23.74 -23.91 -10.94
CA PRO A 149 24.93 -23.55 -10.17
C PRO A 149 26.03 -22.74 -10.92
N LEU A 150 26.53 -21.65 -10.31
CA LEU A 150 27.93 -21.19 -10.48
C LEU A 150 28.97 -22.27 -10.08
N LYS A 151 28.53 -23.36 -9.43
CA LYS A 151 29.31 -24.60 -9.25
C LYS A 151 29.51 -25.41 -10.54
N ALA A 152 28.61 -25.37 -11.53
CA ALA A 152 28.80 -26.12 -12.78
C ALA A 152 29.94 -25.54 -13.63
N CYS A 153 30.21 -24.24 -13.51
CA CYS A 153 31.36 -23.62 -14.19
C CYS A 153 32.72 -24.00 -13.55
N ARG A 154 32.74 -24.58 -12.34
CA ARG A 154 34.00 -24.99 -11.66
C ARG A 154 34.45 -26.40 -12.03
N GLU A 155 33.56 -27.25 -12.57
CA GLU A 155 33.90 -28.63 -12.96
C GLU A 155 34.20 -28.79 -14.45
N ALA A 156 33.89 -27.77 -15.28
CA ALA A 156 34.14 -27.79 -16.73
C ALA A 156 35.52 -27.25 -17.13
N GLU A 157 36.23 -26.55 -16.26
CA GLU A 157 37.57 -26.04 -16.54
C GLU A 157 38.57 -26.70 -15.59
N GLY A 158 39.19 -27.77 -16.08
CA GLY A 158 40.44 -28.29 -15.55
C GLY A 158 41.58 -27.31 -15.81
N GLU A 159 41.51 -26.11 -15.26
CA GLU A 159 42.56 -25.11 -15.38
C GLU A 159 42.73 -24.34 -14.08
N LYS A 160 43.94 -24.44 -13.52
CA LYS A 160 44.34 -23.79 -12.28
C LYS A 160 44.33 -22.28 -12.48
N VAL A 161 43.33 -21.58 -11.97
CA VAL A 161 43.39 -20.13 -11.80
C VAL A 161 43.08 -19.77 -10.35
N GLY A 162 44.05 -19.08 -9.74
CA GLY A 162 44.10 -18.75 -8.32
C GLY A 162 42.98 -17.81 -7.84
N PRO A 163 42.92 -17.55 -6.52
CA PRO A 163 41.77 -16.92 -5.89
C PRO A 163 41.76 -15.42 -6.20
N PHE A 164 40.91 -14.99 -7.12
CA PHE A 164 40.59 -13.58 -7.29
C PHE A 164 39.18 -13.30 -6.74
N TYR A 165 39.19 -12.59 -5.61
CA TYR A 165 38.11 -11.83 -4.98
C TYR A 165 36.87 -12.58 -4.47
N ALA A 166 36.99 -13.15 -3.28
CA ALA A 166 35.91 -13.14 -2.30
C ALA A 166 36.17 -12.00 -1.31
N GLN A 167 35.70 -10.80 -1.59
CA GLN A 167 35.62 -9.74 -0.58
C GLN A 167 34.20 -9.75 -0.03
N ALA A 168 34.00 -10.67 0.92
CA ALA A 168 32.82 -10.67 1.78
C ALA A 168 32.86 -9.42 2.67
N ILE A 169 31.79 -8.65 2.65
CA ILE A 169 31.50 -7.64 3.66
C ILE A 169 31.23 -8.39 4.96
N SER A 170 32.26 -8.51 5.80
CA SER A 170 32.08 -8.85 7.21
C SER A 170 31.98 -7.54 7.98
N LEU A 171 30.76 -7.13 8.30
CA LEU A 171 30.51 -6.14 9.35
C LEU A 171 31.05 -6.73 10.66
N GLY A 172 32.14 -6.15 11.16
CA GLY A 172 32.75 -6.51 12.44
C GLY A 172 31.87 -6.05 13.59
N ASN A 173 31.52 -7.01 14.45
CA ASN A 173 30.95 -6.80 15.76
C ASN A 173 32.10 -6.74 16.79
N GLU A 174 31.97 -5.80 17.74
CA GLU A 174 32.58 -5.73 19.09
C GLU A 174 34.11 -5.50 19.26
N GLN A 175 34.46 -4.31 19.76
CA GLN A 175 34.80 -4.09 21.19
C GLN A 175 34.50 -2.65 21.61
#